data_AF-A0A2E0XX77-F1
#
_entry.id   AF-A0A2E0XX77-F1
#
_cell.length_a   1.000
_cell.length_b   1.000
_cell.length_c   1.000
_cell.angle_alpha   90.00
_cell.angle_beta   90.00
_cell.angle_gamma   90.00
#
_symmetry.space_group_name_H-M   'P 1'
#
loop_
_entity.id
_entity.type
_entity.pdbx_description
1 polymer ?
#
loop_
_entity_poly.entity_id
_entity_poly.type
_entity_poly.pdbx_seq_one_letter_code
_entity_poly.pdbx_strand_id
1 'polypeptide(L)'
;MASCQDQPEGDSGLDPAASDGVSPPQIIETPPLDETLTAHFKLIENKRTGPARVRLRQWLNEHPDDSRGEFLMGLSHHRDRRYARALSWLQEATRHQPIYPPAWHFLGWTHYYLGNHEPARQAFQTHLEMNPDEGDSHFGLGLLAMEAWQLDAAEDHFRQAIDLQISLPNRIKGVSKAKARLSEVLQLRDQNNAEAIRLLRESVELYPDHYEAWYRLSQLLEKQGMEDDASKALKSFEEARQRVRPQGPGSQ
;
A
#
# COMPACT_ATOMS: atom_id res chain seq x y z
N MET A 1 -37.76 15.52 70.68
CA MET A 1 -38.98 14.81 70.28
C MET A 1 -38.77 14.37 68.85
N ALA A 2 -38.86 13.06 68.62
CA ALA A 2 -38.81 12.46 67.30
C ALA A 2 -40.10 12.78 66.52
N SER A 3 -39.99 12.92 65.20
CA SER A 3 -40.89 12.20 64.31
C SER A 3 -40.33 12.17 62.88
N CYS A 4 -40.30 10.96 62.34
CA CYS A 4 -39.92 10.58 60.99
C CYS A 4 -40.94 11.06 59.95
N GLN A 5 -40.48 11.19 58.70
CA GLN A 5 -41.16 10.80 57.45
C GLN A 5 -40.18 11.14 56.29
N ASP A 6 -39.49 10.14 55.77
CA ASP A 6 -39.82 9.35 54.57
C ASP A 6 -39.29 10.01 53.28
N GLN A 7 -38.24 9.40 52.73
CA GLN A 7 -37.78 9.60 51.36
C GLN A 7 -38.66 8.80 50.39
N PRO A 8 -38.59 9.14 49.09
CA PRO A 8 -38.35 8.08 48.12
C PRO A 8 -37.11 8.34 47.26
N GLU A 9 -36.56 7.21 46.82
CA GLU A 9 -35.34 6.97 46.09
C GLU A 9 -35.34 7.65 44.71
N GLY A 10 -34.23 8.31 44.39
CA GLY A 10 -33.87 8.71 43.03
C GLY A 10 -32.68 7.87 42.58
N ASP A 11 -32.96 6.67 42.07
CA ASP A 11 -32.02 5.81 41.36
C ASP A 11 -32.27 5.91 39.85
N SER A 12 -31.23 5.58 39.09
CA SER A 12 -31.14 5.31 37.66
C SER A 12 -30.87 6.49 36.72
N GLY A 13 -29.72 6.40 36.02
CA GLY A 13 -29.48 7.15 34.78
C GLY A 13 -28.07 7.71 34.57
N LEU A 14 -27.00 7.07 35.03
CA LEU A 14 -25.69 7.26 34.39
C LEU A 14 -25.76 6.58 33.03
N ASP A 15 -25.92 7.35 31.94
CA ASP A 15 -25.74 6.87 30.58
C ASP A 15 -24.24 6.65 30.29
N PRO A 16 -23.78 5.41 30.05
CA PRO A 16 -22.48 5.15 29.47
C PRO A 16 -22.67 4.74 28.01
N ALA A 17 -22.18 5.56 27.08
CA ALA A 17 -21.90 5.27 25.66
C ALA A 17 -22.53 6.30 24.71
N ALA A 18 -21.82 7.40 24.50
CA ALA A 18 -21.66 7.86 23.13
C ALA A 18 -20.58 6.97 22.49
N SER A 19 -20.96 5.75 22.10
CA SER A 19 -20.16 4.99 21.15
C SER A 19 -20.29 5.74 19.82
N ASP A 20 -19.22 6.39 19.38
CA ASP A 20 -19.11 6.93 18.04
C ASP A 20 -19.57 5.85 17.06
N GLY A 21 -20.73 6.08 16.45
CA GLY A 21 -21.36 5.21 15.48
C GLY A 21 -20.60 5.26 14.16
N VAL A 22 -19.35 4.81 14.18
CA VAL A 22 -18.65 4.46 12.95
C VAL A 22 -19.29 3.15 12.51
N SER A 23 -20.20 3.26 11.54
CA SER A 23 -20.74 2.10 10.85
C SER A 23 -19.56 1.22 10.41
N PRO A 24 -19.60 -0.11 10.61
CA PRO A 24 -18.51 -0.97 10.18
C PRO A 24 -18.22 -0.72 8.70
N PRO A 25 -16.94 -0.70 8.29
CA PRO A 25 -16.55 -0.38 6.93
C PRO A 25 -17.31 -1.30 5.98
N GLN A 26 -18.19 -0.71 5.18
CA GLN A 26 -18.94 -1.46 4.18
C GLN A 26 -17.96 -1.74 3.05
N ILE A 27 -17.61 -3.00 2.83
CA ILE A 27 -16.88 -3.39 1.63
C ILE A 27 -17.73 -2.96 0.44
N ILE A 28 -17.24 -1.98 -0.31
CA ILE A 28 -18.01 -1.47 -1.45
C ILE A 28 -17.64 -2.26 -2.69
N GLU A 29 -18.61 -3.03 -3.20
CA GLU A 29 -18.44 -3.74 -4.47
C GLU A 29 -18.11 -2.74 -5.58
N THR A 30 -16.90 -2.85 -6.12
CA THR A 30 -16.49 -2.04 -7.26
C THR A 30 -17.16 -2.60 -8.51
N PRO A 31 -17.93 -1.81 -9.27
CA PRO A 31 -18.58 -2.30 -10.47
C PRO A 31 -17.50 -2.82 -11.44
N PRO A 32 -17.71 -4.02 -12.04
CA PRO A 32 -16.72 -4.57 -12.95
C PRO A 32 -16.54 -3.68 -14.17
N LEU A 33 -15.32 -3.71 -14.74
CA LEU A 33 -15.08 -3.10 -16.04
C LEU A 33 -15.92 -3.84 -17.09
N ASP A 34 -16.56 -3.09 -17.99
CA ASP A 34 -17.17 -3.70 -19.17
C ASP A 34 -16.11 -4.34 -20.08
N GLU A 35 -16.55 -5.07 -21.10
CA GLU A 35 -15.66 -5.80 -22.01
C GLU A 35 -14.62 -4.88 -22.68
N THR A 36 -15.03 -3.65 -23.02
CA THR A 36 -14.19 -2.70 -23.76
C THR A 36 -13.13 -2.11 -22.85
N LEU A 37 -13.51 -1.64 -21.67
CA LEU A 37 -12.59 -1.15 -20.65
C LEU A 37 -11.67 -2.27 -20.13
N THR A 38 -12.16 -3.51 -20.04
CA THR A 38 -11.33 -4.68 -19.73
C THR A 38 -10.22 -4.88 -20.77
N ALA A 39 -10.53 -4.72 -22.06
CA ALA A 39 -9.51 -4.78 -23.12
C ALA A 39 -8.48 -3.65 -23.01
N HIS A 40 -8.90 -2.45 -22.61
CA HIS A 40 -7.98 -1.32 -22.35
C HIS A 40 -7.08 -1.59 -21.14
N PHE A 41 -7.64 -2.11 -20.05
CA PHE A 41 -6.88 -2.51 -18.86
C PHE A 41 -5.81 -3.55 -19.20
N LYS A 42 -6.16 -4.59 -19.97
CA LYS A 42 -5.19 -5.60 -20.43
C LYS A 42 -4.05 -5.00 -21.26
N LEU A 43 -4.30 -3.95 -22.06
CA LEU A 43 -3.22 -3.25 -22.75
C LEU A 43 -2.27 -2.56 -21.77
N ILE A 44 -2.79 -1.94 -20.72
CA ILE A 44 -2.00 -1.28 -19.68
C ILE A 44 -1.16 -2.31 -18.92
N GLU A 45 -1.74 -3.44 -18.51
CA GLU A 45 -1.03 -4.53 -17.82
C GLU A 45 0.13 -5.08 -18.65
N ASN A 46 -0.09 -5.21 -19.96
CA ASN A 46 0.94 -5.64 -20.92
C ASN A 46 1.91 -4.52 -21.32
N LYS A 47 1.98 -3.42 -20.57
CA LYS A 47 2.85 -2.26 -20.80
C LYS A 47 2.62 -1.57 -22.16
N ARG A 48 1.50 -1.83 -22.83
CA ARG A 48 1.07 -1.17 -24.08
C ARG A 48 0.23 0.08 -23.77
N THR A 49 0.80 0.96 -22.94
CA THR A 49 0.13 2.15 -22.39
C THR A 49 -0.21 3.18 -23.48
N GLY A 50 0.61 3.32 -24.52
CA GLY A 50 0.32 4.17 -25.68
C GLY A 50 -0.97 3.79 -26.41
N PRO A 51 -1.08 2.57 -26.97
CA PRO A 51 -2.32 2.07 -27.58
C PRO A 51 -3.53 2.14 -26.66
N ALA A 52 -3.35 1.82 -25.36
CA ALA A 52 -4.43 1.94 -24.38
C ALA A 52 -5.00 3.36 -24.33
N ARG A 53 -4.14 4.39 -24.25
CA ARG A 53 -4.58 5.79 -24.19
C ARG A 53 -5.28 6.28 -25.45
N VAL A 54 -4.91 5.76 -26.63
CA VAL A 54 -5.61 6.10 -27.87
C VAL A 54 -7.05 5.62 -27.80
N ARG A 55 -7.28 4.36 -27.40
CA ARG A 55 -8.63 3.80 -27.29
C ARG A 55 -9.42 4.40 -26.14
N LEU A 56 -8.78 4.65 -25.00
CA LEU A 56 -9.42 5.34 -23.86
C LEU A 56 -9.84 6.77 -24.21
N ARG A 57 -9.11 7.47 -25.08
CA ARG A 57 -9.54 8.79 -25.56
C ARG A 57 -10.79 8.69 -26.42
N GLN A 58 -10.88 7.70 -27.29
CA GLN A 58 -12.11 7.47 -28.06
C GLN A 58 -13.28 7.13 -27.12
N TRP A 59 -13.06 6.23 -26.16
CA TRP A 59 -14.05 5.89 -25.13
C TRP A 59 -14.58 7.13 -24.40
N LEU A 60 -13.68 7.96 -23.88
CA LEU A 60 -14.06 9.16 -23.12
C LEU A 60 -14.70 10.26 -23.98
N ASN A 61 -14.54 10.23 -25.31
CA ASN A 61 -15.30 11.12 -26.20
C ASN A 61 -16.75 10.64 -26.36
N GLU A 62 -16.99 9.33 -26.36
CA GLU A 62 -18.32 8.73 -26.50
C GLU A 62 -19.04 8.64 -25.14
N HIS A 63 -18.28 8.53 -24.06
CA HIS A 63 -18.74 8.39 -22.68
C HIS A 63 -18.01 9.43 -21.81
N PRO A 64 -18.39 10.71 -21.94
CA PRO A 64 -17.83 11.76 -21.08
C PRO A 64 -18.11 11.41 -19.61
N ASP A 65 -17.18 11.78 -18.74
CA ASP A 65 -17.29 11.63 -17.28
C ASP A 65 -17.37 10.18 -16.77
N ASP A 66 -17.05 9.17 -17.59
CA ASP A 66 -16.92 7.78 -17.14
C ASP A 66 -15.65 7.59 -16.29
N SER A 67 -15.84 7.57 -14.97
CA SER A 67 -14.79 7.44 -13.96
C SER A 67 -13.90 6.21 -14.15
N ARG A 68 -14.42 5.13 -14.72
CA ARG A 68 -13.65 3.90 -14.99
C ARG A 68 -12.67 4.14 -16.14
N GLY A 69 -13.11 4.83 -17.20
CA GLY A 69 -12.27 5.25 -18.32
C GLY A 69 -11.21 6.26 -17.89
N GLU A 70 -11.60 7.25 -17.08
CA GLU A 70 -10.70 8.25 -16.50
C GLU A 70 -9.64 7.61 -15.61
N PHE A 71 -10.06 6.69 -14.74
CA PHE A 71 -9.15 5.88 -13.94
C PHE A 71 -8.14 5.14 -14.81
N LEU A 72 -8.58 4.43 -15.86
CA LEU A 72 -7.68 3.68 -16.73
C LEU A 72 -6.71 4.61 -17.49
N MET A 73 -7.14 5.83 -17.84
CA MET A 73 -6.26 6.85 -18.41
C MET A 73 -5.19 7.28 -17.39
N GLY A 74 -5.60 7.54 -16.15
CA GLY A 74 -4.72 7.86 -15.02
C GLY A 74 -3.74 6.73 -14.72
N LEU A 75 -4.22 5.49 -14.62
CA LEU A 75 -3.42 4.28 -14.43
C LEU A 75 -2.37 4.13 -15.54
N SER A 76 -2.76 4.33 -16.80
CA SER A 76 -1.84 4.27 -17.93
C SER A 76 -0.70 5.30 -17.81
N HIS A 77 -1.00 6.52 -17.39
CA HIS A 77 0.01 7.53 -17.11
C HIS A 77 0.88 7.19 -15.89
N HIS A 78 0.27 6.63 -14.84
CA HIS A 78 0.98 6.20 -13.64
C HIS A 78 1.99 5.09 -13.95
N ARG A 79 1.62 4.10 -14.77
CA ARG A 79 2.54 3.02 -15.22
C ARG A 79 3.73 3.57 -16.01
N ASP A 80 3.53 4.62 -16.79
CA ASP A 80 4.61 5.34 -17.49
C ASP A 80 5.38 6.33 -16.59
N ARG A 81 5.12 6.34 -15.27
CA ARG A 81 5.69 7.28 -14.28
C ARG A 81 5.42 8.75 -14.58
N ARG A 82 4.38 9.04 -15.37
CA ARG A 82 3.93 10.40 -15.68
C ARG A 82 2.95 10.87 -14.61
N TYR A 83 3.43 10.94 -13.37
CA TYR A 83 2.58 11.13 -12.19
C TYR A 83 1.75 12.41 -12.23
N ALA A 84 2.30 13.52 -12.74
CA ALA A 84 1.53 14.77 -12.89
C ALA A 84 0.32 14.60 -13.83
N ARG A 85 0.45 13.83 -14.92
CA ARG A 85 -0.69 13.53 -15.81
C ARG A 85 -1.64 12.51 -15.21
N ALA A 86 -1.10 11.52 -14.49
CA ALA A 86 -1.91 10.54 -13.80
C ALA A 86 -2.81 11.22 -12.75
N LEU A 87 -2.26 12.20 -12.02
CA LEU A 87 -2.96 12.94 -10.98
C LEU A 87 -4.23 13.58 -11.52
N SER A 88 -4.14 14.35 -12.61
CA SER A 88 -5.31 15.01 -13.19
C SER A 88 -6.43 14.03 -13.54
N TRP A 89 -6.12 12.91 -14.19
CA TRP A 89 -7.13 11.90 -14.57
C TRP A 89 -7.71 11.15 -13.37
N LEU A 90 -6.89 10.83 -12.37
CA LEU A 90 -7.35 10.15 -11.17
C LEU A 90 -8.24 11.07 -10.31
N GLN A 91 -7.94 12.38 -10.28
CA GLN A 91 -8.80 13.37 -9.62
C GLN A 91 -10.17 13.47 -10.28
N GLU A 92 -10.23 13.54 -11.62
CA GLU A 92 -11.51 13.51 -12.34
C GLU A 92 -12.29 12.22 -12.04
N ALA A 93 -11.62 11.06 -12.06
CA ALA A 93 -12.25 9.79 -11.74
C ALA A 93 -12.87 9.80 -10.33
N THR A 94 -12.15 10.30 -9.32
CA THR A 94 -12.68 10.41 -7.94
C THR A 94 -13.74 11.50 -7.79
N ARG A 95 -13.75 12.51 -8.66
CA ARG A 95 -14.75 13.58 -8.64
C ARG A 95 -16.08 13.10 -9.22
N HIS A 96 -16.03 12.36 -10.33
CA HIS A 96 -17.20 11.82 -11.01
C HIS A 96 -17.79 10.63 -10.27
N GLN A 97 -16.95 9.75 -9.73
CA GLN A 97 -17.36 8.65 -8.88
C GLN A 97 -16.49 8.61 -7.61
N PRO A 98 -16.93 9.29 -6.53
CA PRO A 98 -16.24 9.27 -5.24
C PRO A 98 -16.09 7.87 -4.65
N ILE A 99 -17.02 6.97 -4.98
CA ILE A 99 -17.00 5.58 -4.54
C ILE A 99 -16.45 4.70 -5.67
N TYR A 100 -15.14 4.80 -5.89
CA TYR A 100 -14.42 3.95 -6.85
C TYR A 100 -13.02 3.64 -6.30
N PRO A 101 -12.88 2.57 -5.49
CA PRO A 101 -11.65 2.30 -4.74
C PRO A 101 -10.35 2.25 -5.57
N PRO A 102 -10.31 1.66 -6.79
CA PRO A 102 -9.09 1.64 -7.58
C PRO A 102 -8.54 3.05 -7.87
N ALA A 103 -9.40 4.06 -8.10
CA ALA A 103 -8.92 5.42 -8.33
C ALA A 103 -8.26 6.01 -7.09
N TRP A 104 -8.85 5.85 -5.90
CA TRP A 104 -8.27 6.35 -4.64
C TRP A 104 -6.94 5.69 -4.30
N HIS A 105 -6.84 4.37 -4.51
CA HIS A 105 -5.58 3.64 -4.34
C HIS A 105 -4.45 4.22 -5.22
N PHE A 106 -4.71 4.39 -6.51
CA PHE A 106 -3.71 4.93 -7.43
C PHE A 106 -3.49 6.43 -7.25
N LEU A 107 -4.48 7.17 -6.75
CA LEU A 107 -4.35 8.58 -6.38
C LEU A 107 -3.38 8.74 -5.21
N GLY A 108 -3.49 7.89 -4.18
CA GLY A 108 -2.56 7.84 -3.04
C GLY A 108 -1.12 7.60 -3.49
N TRP A 109 -0.88 6.57 -4.30
CA TRP A 109 0.45 6.31 -4.86
C TRP A 109 0.96 7.43 -5.76
N THR A 110 0.07 8.05 -6.54
CA THR A 110 0.45 9.15 -7.43
C THR A 110 0.87 10.38 -6.62
N HIS A 111 0.15 10.73 -5.56
CA HIS A 111 0.54 11.79 -4.65
C HIS A 111 1.86 11.47 -3.93
N TYR A 112 2.04 10.23 -3.46
CA TYR A 112 3.28 9.77 -2.84
C TYR A 112 4.49 10.00 -3.76
N TYR A 113 4.43 9.56 -5.03
CA TYR A 113 5.53 9.76 -5.98
C TYR A 113 5.76 11.22 -6.40
N LEU A 114 4.78 12.10 -6.17
CA LEU A 114 4.92 13.53 -6.36
C LEU A 114 5.45 14.26 -5.12
N GLY A 115 5.64 13.57 -3.99
CA GLY A 115 6.04 14.18 -2.71
C GLY A 115 4.87 14.87 -1.97
N ASN A 116 3.63 14.65 -2.41
CA ASN A 116 2.44 15.21 -1.80
C ASN A 116 1.96 14.31 -0.66
N HIS A 117 2.66 14.33 0.48
CA HIS A 117 2.48 13.33 1.53
C HIS A 117 1.09 13.36 2.19
N GLU A 118 0.56 14.55 2.50
CA GLU A 118 -0.74 14.65 3.16
C GLU A 118 -1.91 14.24 2.23
N PRO A 119 -1.98 14.70 0.96
CA PRO A 119 -2.94 14.15 0.00
C PRO A 119 -2.79 12.64 -0.23
N ALA A 120 -1.56 12.10 -0.20
CA ALA A 120 -1.34 10.66 -0.32
C ALA A 120 -1.95 9.91 0.87
N ARG A 121 -1.73 10.39 2.09
CA ARG A 121 -2.30 9.83 3.33
C ARG A 121 -3.82 9.80 3.25
N GLN A 122 -4.44 10.93 2.91
CA GLN A 122 -5.89 11.03 2.78
C GLN A 122 -6.43 10.05 1.75
N ALA A 123 -5.82 9.97 0.57
CA ALA A 123 -6.29 9.06 -0.48
C ALA A 123 -6.16 7.58 -0.10
N PHE A 124 -5.10 7.19 0.63
CA PHE A 124 -4.98 5.82 1.15
C PHE A 124 -6.00 5.52 2.26
N GLN A 125 -6.28 6.48 3.14
CA GLN A 125 -7.32 6.34 4.17
C GLN A 125 -8.70 6.19 3.55
N THR A 126 -9.07 7.07 2.61
CA THR A 126 -10.34 6.95 1.86
C THR A 126 -10.43 5.63 1.10
N HIS A 127 -9.32 5.14 0.54
CA HIS A 127 -9.31 3.81 -0.07
C HIS A 127 -9.62 2.69 0.95
N LEU A 128 -9.02 2.72 2.14
CA LEU A 128 -9.25 1.75 3.20
C LEU A 128 -10.65 1.83 3.82
N GLU A 129 -11.28 3.00 3.82
CA GLU A 129 -12.69 3.14 4.23
C GLU A 129 -13.64 2.31 3.35
N MET A 130 -13.32 2.15 2.07
CA MET A 130 -14.12 1.37 1.12
C MET A 130 -13.65 -0.08 1.00
N ASN A 131 -12.34 -0.32 1.18
CA ASN A 131 -11.68 -1.62 1.05
C ASN A 131 -10.74 -1.87 2.25
N PRO A 132 -11.29 -2.24 3.42
CA PRO A 132 -10.50 -2.42 4.64
C PRO A 132 -9.49 -3.57 4.54
N ASP A 133 -9.76 -4.58 3.70
CA ASP A 133 -8.96 -5.79 3.60
C ASP A 133 -7.78 -5.67 2.61
N GLU A 134 -7.42 -4.45 2.16
CA GLU A 134 -6.42 -4.24 1.12
C GLU A 134 -5.07 -3.75 1.67
N GLY A 135 -4.12 -4.68 1.77
CA GLY A 135 -2.83 -4.43 2.41
C GLY A 135 -1.89 -3.45 1.69
N ASP A 136 -2.06 -3.18 0.38
CA ASP A 136 -1.14 -2.26 -0.32
C ASP A 136 -1.29 -0.81 0.15
N SER A 137 -2.47 -0.41 0.64
CA SER A 137 -2.69 0.95 1.15
C SER A 137 -2.14 1.12 2.56
N HIS A 138 -2.21 0.08 3.39
CA HIS A 138 -1.44 0.02 4.63
C HIS A 138 0.06 0.12 4.37
N PHE A 139 0.60 -0.56 3.35
CA PHE A 139 2.00 -0.40 2.97
C PHE A 139 2.33 1.06 2.59
N GLY A 140 1.46 1.73 1.82
CA GLY A 140 1.61 3.16 1.49
C GLY A 140 1.60 4.08 2.72
N LEU A 141 0.67 3.86 3.64
CA LEU A 141 0.60 4.61 4.92
C LEU A 141 1.83 4.35 5.81
N GLY A 142 2.35 3.12 5.81
CA GLY A 142 3.58 2.77 6.51
C GLY A 142 4.78 3.55 5.98
N LEU A 143 4.92 3.68 4.65
CA LEU A 143 5.98 4.51 4.05
C LEU A 143 5.86 5.99 4.45
N LEU A 144 4.66 6.54 4.41
CA LEU A 144 4.40 7.94 4.82
C LEU A 144 4.72 8.15 6.31
N ALA A 145 4.37 7.19 7.17
CA ALA A 145 4.70 7.23 8.59
C ALA A 145 6.22 7.14 8.83
N MET A 146 6.95 6.29 8.10
CA MET A 146 8.41 6.25 8.16
C MET A 146 9.04 7.58 7.76
N GLU A 147 8.58 8.20 6.68
CA GLU A 147 9.09 9.50 6.21
C GLU A 147 8.82 10.62 7.22
N ALA A 148 7.73 10.50 7.98
CA ALA A 148 7.39 11.40 9.09
C ALA A 148 8.08 11.02 10.42
N TRP A 149 8.97 10.02 10.44
CA TRP A 149 9.61 9.48 11.65
C TRP A 149 8.64 8.95 12.72
N GLN A 150 7.40 8.63 12.33
CA GLN A 150 6.37 8.03 13.17
C GLN A 150 6.54 6.50 13.17
N LEU A 151 7.60 6.01 13.82
CA LEU A 151 8.03 4.61 13.71
C LEU A 151 6.99 3.60 14.24
N ASP A 152 6.25 3.94 15.30
CA ASP A 152 5.20 3.06 15.84
C ASP A 152 4.05 2.87 14.83
N ALA A 153 3.54 3.98 14.29
CA ALA A 153 2.50 3.93 13.26
C ALA A 153 2.99 3.22 11.98
N ALA A 154 4.27 3.38 11.63
CA ALA A 154 4.86 2.68 10.50
C ALA A 154 4.90 1.16 10.71
N GLU A 155 5.30 0.71 11.90
CA GLU A 155 5.27 -0.71 12.26
C GLU A 155 3.85 -1.27 12.16
N ASP A 156 2.87 -0.62 12.79
CA ASP A 156 1.48 -1.08 12.79
C ASP A 156 0.97 -1.25 11.35
N HIS A 157 1.21 -0.26 10.50
CA HIS A 157 0.81 -0.32 9.10
C HIS A 157 1.54 -1.39 8.30
N PHE A 158 2.84 -1.63 8.50
CA PHE A 158 3.51 -2.73 7.80
C PHE A 158 3.05 -4.11 8.29
N ARG A 159 2.73 -4.27 9.58
CA ARG A 159 2.15 -5.52 10.10
C ARG A 159 0.79 -5.79 9.47
N GLN A 160 -0.10 -4.80 9.45
CA GLN A 160 -1.39 -4.91 8.75
C GLN A 160 -1.22 -5.25 7.26
N ALA A 161 -0.27 -4.61 6.58
CA ALA A 161 0.03 -4.92 5.19
C ALA A 161 0.48 -6.38 4.97
N ILE A 162 1.23 -6.96 5.91
CA ILE A 162 1.68 -8.36 5.87
C ILE A 162 0.48 -9.29 6.14
N ASP A 163 -0.27 -9.05 7.21
CA ASP A 163 -1.35 -9.93 7.68
C ASP A 163 -2.46 -10.05 6.64
N LEU A 164 -2.83 -8.94 5.99
CA LEU A 164 -3.86 -8.92 4.95
C LEU A 164 -3.42 -9.60 3.64
N GLN A 165 -2.11 -9.74 3.40
CA GLN A 165 -1.59 -10.23 2.11
C GLN A 165 -0.96 -11.62 2.17
N ILE A 166 -0.56 -12.11 3.34
CA ILE A 166 0.23 -13.35 3.48
C ILE A 166 -0.50 -14.60 2.97
N SER A 167 -1.84 -14.62 3.06
CA SER A 167 -2.68 -15.72 2.60
C SER A 167 -3.14 -15.58 1.15
N LEU A 168 -2.91 -14.42 0.52
CA LEU A 168 -3.41 -14.12 -0.81
C LEU A 168 -2.43 -14.57 -1.92
N PRO A 169 -2.91 -15.30 -2.94
CA PRO A 169 -2.06 -15.69 -4.07
C PRO A 169 -1.55 -14.44 -4.81
N ASN A 170 -0.37 -14.53 -5.40
CA ASN A 170 0.27 -13.46 -6.17
C ASN A 170 0.65 -12.18 -5.39
N ARG A 171 0.55 -12.16 -4.06
CA ARG A 171 0.96 -11.02 -3.20
C ARG A 171 2.34 -11.19 -2.54
N ILE A 172 3.06 -12.27 -2.86
CA ILE A 172 4.38 -12.61 -2.27
C ILE A 172 5.39 -11.46 -2.32
N LYS A 173 5.38 -10.68 -3.41
CA LYS A 173 6.26 -9.52 -3.59
C LYS A 173 5.88 -8.35 -2.68
N GLY A 174 4.58 -8.11 -2.48
CA GLY A 174 4.08 -7.06 -1.58
C GLY A 174 4.45 -7.39 -0.13
N VAL A 175 4.18 -8.62 0.29
CA VAL A 175 4.55 -9.13 1.62
C VAL A 175 6.06 -9.04 1.86
N SER A 176 6.88 -9.50 0.91
CA SER A 176 8.35 -9.42 1.01
C SER A 176 8.84 -7.97 1.18
N LYS A 177 8.26 -7.02 0.44
CA LYS A 177 8.55 -5.58 0.62
C LYS A 177 8.13 -5.04 1.98
N ALA A 178 6.95 -5.41 2.46
CA ALA A 178 6.45 -4.98 3.77
C ALA A 178 7.34 -5.53 4.90
N LYS A 179 7.74 -6.81 4.85
CA LYS A 179 8.69 -7.40 5.81
C LYS A 179 10.04 -6.68 5.83
N ALA A 180 10.59 -6.36 4.66
CA ALA A 180 11.85 -5.62 4.59
C ALA A 180 11.72 -4.20 5.17
N ARG A 181 10.60 -3.49 4.94
CA ARG A 181 10.36 -2.17 5.55
C ARG A 181 10.12 -2.25 7.04
N LEU A 182 9.36 -3.24 7.53
CA LEU A 182 9.19 -3.49 8.96
C LEU A 182 10.54 -3.76 9.64
N SER A 183 11.42 -4.55 9.02
CA SER A 183 12.77 -4.78 9.56
C SER A 183 13.60 -3.51 9.69
N GLU A 184 13.40 -2.53 8.80
CA GLU A 184 14.06 -1.23 8.86
C GLU A 184 13.47 -0.36 9.98
N VAL A 185 12.15 -0.34 10.14
CA VAL A 185 11.48 0.34 11.26
C VAL A 185 11.96 -0.19 12.62
N LEU A 186 12.00 -1.51 12.80
CA LEU A 186 12.45 -2.13 14.06
C LEU A 186 13.92 -1.84 14.39
N GLN A 187 14.77 -1.72 13.37
CA GLN A 187 16.15 -1.30 13.55
C GLN A 187 16.26 0.16 13.97
N LEU A 188 15.46 1.05 13.36
CA LEU A 188 15.45 2.47 13.65
C LEU A 188 14.88 2.78 15.04
N ARG A 189 13.85 2.04 15.48
CA ARG A 189 13.17 2.29 16.76
C ARG A 189 13.93 1.71 17.95
N ASP A 190 14.20 0.40 17.91
CA ASP A 190 14.62 -0.35 19.11
C ASP A 190 15.98 -1.03 18.96
N GLN A 191 16.63 -0.92 17.80
CA GLN A 191 17.77 -1.76 17.42
C GLN A 191 17.45 -3.27 17.59
N ASN A 192 16.18 -3.66 17.39
CA ASN A 192 15.72 -5.05 17.52
C ASN A 192 16.21 -5.88 16.32
N ASN A 193 17.50 -6.19 16.35
CA ASN A 193 18.20 -6.86 15.25
C ASN A 193 17.73 -8.31 15.06
N ALA A 194 17.30 -8.98 16.14
CA ALA A 194 16.85 -10.37 16.07
C ALA A 194 15.57 -10.52 15.23
N GLU A 195 14.55 -9.70 15.52
CA GLU A 195 13.31 -9.73 14.73
C GLU A 195 13.52 -9.19 13.32
N ALA A 196 14.33 -8.13 13.16
CA ALA A 196 14.67 -7.60 11.84
C ALA A 196 15.36 -8.65 10.94
N ILE A 197 16.32 -9.41 11.46
CA ILE A 197 16.96 -10.51 10.73
C ILE A 197 15.93 -11.59 10.35
N ARG A 198 15.04 -11.97 11.29
CA ARG A 198 13.99 -12.97 11.03
C ARG A 198 13.09 -12.53 9.88
N LEU A 199 12.58 -11.29 9.93
CA LEU A 199 11.73 -10.73 8.87
C LEU A 199 12.44 -10.68 7.52
N LEU A 200 13.72 -10.33 7.49
CA LEU A 200 14.51 -10.30 6.27
C LEU A 200 14.74 -11.70 5.69
N ARG A 201 15.00 -12.72 6.52
CA ARG A 201 15.08 -14.13 6.09
C ARG A 201 13.76 -14.61 5.50
N GLU A 202 12.65 -14.39 6.19
CA GLU A 202 11.32 -14.73 5.68
C GLU A 202 10.98 -13.97 4.38
N SER A 203 11.42 -12.72 4.26
CA SER A 203 11.23 -11.89 3.05
C SER A 203 11.91 -12.50 1.82
N VAL A 204 13.16 -12.96 1.98
CA VAL A 204 13.94 -13.50 0.86
C VAL A 204 13.61 -14.97 0.55
N GLU A 205 13.14 -15.73 1.54
CA GLU A 205 12.57 -17.06 1.31
C GLU A 205 11.28 -16.96 0.48
N LEU A 206 10.43 -15.99 0.80
CA LEU A 206 9.16 -15.76 0.10
C LEU A 206 9.36 -15.21 -1.31
N TYR A 207 10.32 -14.31 -1.50
CA TYR A 207 10.62 -13.70 -2.79
C TYR A 207 12.15 -13.57 -2.97
N PRO A 208 12.82 -14.63 -3.50
CA PRO A 208 14.27 -14.67 -3.65
C PRO A 208 14.88 -13.59 -4.56
N ASP A 209 14.07 -12.96 -5.41
CA ASP A 209 14.49 -11.86 -6.28
C ASP A 209 14.42 -10.47 -5.59
N HIS A 210 14.06 -10.41 -4.31
CA HIS A 210 14.09 -9.17 -3.53
C HIS A 210 15.52 -8.78 -3.14
N TYR A 211 16.29 -8.26 -4.11
CA TYR A 211 17.69 -7.90 -3.87
C TYR A 211 17.86 -6.86 -2.76
N GLU A 212 16.95 -5.90 -2.60
CA GLU A 212 17.02 -4.93 -1.48
C GLU A 212 16.95 -5.61 -0.09
N ALA A 213 16.15 -6.67 0.06
CA ALA A 213 16.09 -7.42 1.32
C ALA A 213 17.37 -8.23 1.58
N TRP A 214 17.94 -8.85 0.55
CA TRP A 214 19.23 -9.53 0.68
C TRP A 214 20.35 -8.58 1.12
N TYR A 215 20.40 -7.38 0.54
CA TYR A 215 21.40 -6.37 0.91
C TYR A 215 21.23 -5.91 2.36
N ARG A 216 19.99 -5.65 2.80
CA ARG A 216 19.72 -5.29 4.19
C ARG A 216 20.07 -6.44 5.15
N LEU A 217 19.79 -7.67 4.76
CA LEU A 217 20.13 -8.85 5.53
C LEU A 217 21.65 -8.98 5.68
N SER A 218 22.42 -8.79 4.61
CA SER A 218 23.88 -8.88 4.67
C SER A 218 24.47 -7.79 5.58
N GLN A 219 24.02 -6.54 5.45
CA GLN A 219 24.48 -5.44 6.30
C GLN A 219 24.18 -5.68 7.78
N LEU A 220 22.98 -6.21 8.07
CA LEU A 220 22.58 -6.46 9.45
C LEU A 220 23.34 -7.63 10.06
N LEU A 221 23.56 -8.71 9.31
CA LEU A 221 24.37 -9.86 9.75
C LEU A 221 25.83 -9.49 9.99
N GLU A 222 26.42 -8.66 9.11
CA GLU A 222 27.79 -8.14 9.26
C GLU A 222 27.91 -7.33 10.56
N LYS A 223 26.94 -6.45 10.85
CA LYS A 223 26.88 -5.68 12.10
C LYS A 223 26.78 -6.58 13.35
N GLN A 224 26.22 -7.78 13.24
CA GLN A 224 26.16 -8.77 14.33
C GLN A 224 27.39 -9.69 14.39
N GLY A 225 28.40 -9.50 13.53
CA GLY A 225 29.59 -10.36 13.47
C GLY A 225 29.34 -11.74 12.85
N MET A 226 28.21 -11.92 12.14
CA MET A 226 27.86 -13.17 11.47
C MET A 226 28.43 -13.20 10.04
N GLU A 227 29.76 -13.17 9.92
CA GLU A 227 30.49 -12.94 8.65
C GLU A 227 30.14 -13.96 7.53
N ASP A 228 30.06 -15.25 7.87
CA ASP A 228 29.74 -16.30 6.90
C ASP A 228 28.33 -16.13 6.31
N ASP A 229 27.36 -15.82 7.15
CA ASP A 229 25.97 -15.62 6.73
C ASP A 229 25.80 -14.29 5.98
N ALA A 230 26.51 -13.24 6.39
CA ALA A 230 26.55 -11.98 5.68
C ALA A 230 27.10 -12.15 4.25
N SER A 231 28.18 -12.91 4.09
CA SER A 231 28.79 -13.21 2.79
C SER A 231 27.85 -14.00 1.87
N LYS A 232 27.12 -14.99 2.41
CA LYS A 232 26.09 -15.73 1.65
C LYS A 232 24.96 -14.79 1.21
N ALA A 233 24.45 -13.95 2.11
CA ALA A 233 23.40 -13.00 1.81
C ALA A 233 23.84 -11.98 0.74
N LEU A 234 25.09 -11.51 0.79
CA LEU A 234 25.65 -10.61 -0.21
C LEU A 234 25.76 -11.25 -1.59
N LYS A 235 26.20 -12.52 -1.66
CA LYS A 235 26.19 -13.29 -2.91
C LYS A 235 24.77 -13.42 -3.48
N SER A 236 23.79 -13.76 -2.64
CA SER A 236 22.38 -13.84 -3.08
C SER A 236 21.81 -12.48 -3.51
N PHE A 237 22.24 -11.37 -2.90
CA PHE A 237 21.92 -10.03 -3.38
C PHE A 237 22.40 -9.81 -4.82
N GLU A 238 23.64 -10.17 -5.13
CA GLU A 238 24.20 -9.99 -6.48
C GLU A 238 23.45 -10.83 -7.51
N GLU A 239 23.19 -12.10 -7.21
CA GLU A 239 22.44 -13.02 -8.07
C GLU A 239 21.00 -12.52 -8.31
N ALA A 240 20.30 -12.11 -7.24
CA ALA A 240 18.96 -11.53 -7.34
C ALA A 240 18.96 -10.24 -8.17
N ARG A 241 19.95 -9.37 -7.96
CA ARG A 241 20.08 -8.12 -8.73
C ARG A 241 20.32 -8.39 -10.21
N GLN A 242 21.14 -9.38 -10.56
CA GLN A 242 21.37 -9.77 -11.96
C GLN A 242 20.11 -10.30 -12.63
N ARG A 243 19.28 -11.08 -11.92
CA ARG A 243 17.98 -11.56 -12.44
C ARG A 243 16.98 -10.43 -12.68
N VAL A 244 16.90 -9.46 -11.78
CA VAL A 244 15.93 -8.35 -11.86
C VAL A 244 16.39 -7.22 -12.78
N ARG A 245 17.69 -6.93 -12.80
CA ARG A 245 18.33 -5.90 -13.63
C ARG A 245 19.54 -6.53 -14.33
N PRO A 246 19.33 -7.38 -15.35
CA PRO A 246 20.45 -7.91 -16.11
C PRO A 246 21.20 -6.74 -16.71
N GLN A 247 22.53 -6.74 -16.58
CA GLN A 247 23.31 -5.83 -17.41
C GLN A 247 22.98 -6.19 -18.85
N GLY A 248 22.53 -5.21 -19.64
CA GLY A 248 22.42 -5.40 -21.09
C GLY A 248 23.78 -5.88 -21.63
N PRO A 249 23.83 -6.55 -22.79
CA PRO A 249 25.09 -7.00 -23.37
C PRO A 249 26.06 -5.83 -23.36
N GLY A 250 27.12 -5.97 -22.55
CA GLY A 250 28.09 -4.91 -22.34
C GLY A 250 28.70 -4.52 -23.67
N SER A 251 28.72 -3.21 -23.91
CA SER A 251 29.75 -2.54 -24.68
C SER A 251 31.13 -3.13 -24.31
N GLN A 252 31.59 -4.07 -25.14
CA GLN A 252 33.00 -4.37 -25.38
C GLN A 252 33.36 -3.77 -26.73
#